data_AF-A0AAV7R327-F1
#
_entry.id   AF-A0AAV7R327-F1
#
_cell.length_a   1.000
_cell.length_b   1.000
_cell.length_c   1.000
_cell.angle_alpha   90.00
_cell.angle_beta   90.00
_cell.angle_gamma   90.00
#
_symmetry.space_group_name_H-M   'P 1'
#
loop_
_entity.id
_entity.type
_entity.pdbx_description
1 polymer ?
#
loop_
_entity_poly.entity_id
_entity_poly.type
_entity_poly.pdbx_seq_one_letter_code
_entity_poly.pdbx_strand_id
1 'polypeptide(L)'
;MQLLLRDCSLRQGATLHVFPTGLLMELLLRNCSLRQAATPHVCPTGLLRQLLLRDCSLRQAATPHLCPTGLLMQLLLRDCSLRQGATLHVFPTGLLTELLLRNCSLRQAATPHVCPTGHVMQLLLRDCSLRQAANPHVCLTGLLMQLILQACSLYQAATPHVCPTGLLMQP
;
A
#
# COMPACT_ATOMS: atom_id res chain seq x y z
N MET A 1 14.96 15.73 -5.39
CA MET A 1 15.55 14.86 -4.35
C MET A 1 14.90 13.49 -4.41
N GLN A 2 15.65 12.40 -4.26
CA GLN A 2 15.12 11.04 -4.14
C GLN A 2 15.57 10.44 -2.80
N LEU A 3 14.70 9.66 -2.15
CA LEU A 3 15.02 8.88 -0.96
C LEU A 3 14.85 7.39 -1.29
N LEU A 4 15.94 6.63 -1.18
CA LEU A 4 15.96 5.19 -1.46
C LEU A 4 16.32 4.42 -0.20
N LEU A 5 15.41 3.54 0.22
CA LEU A 5 15.59 2.52 1.24
C LEU A 5 15.65 1.17 0.53
N ARG A 6 16.83 0.55 0.54
CA ARG A 6 17.06 -0.71 -0.16
C ARG A 6 17.51 -1.79 0.82
N ASP A 7 17.06 -3.02 0.57
CA ASP A 7 17.52 -4.23 1.25
C ASP A 7 17.35 -4.15 2.78
N CYS A 8 16.35 -3.38 3.25
CA CYS A 8 16.09 -3.21 4.67
C CYS A 8 15.45 -4.48 5.24
N SER A 9 16.04 -5.05 6.29
CA SER A 9 15.43 -6.15 7.05
C SER A 9 15.11 -5.70 8.47
N LEU A 10 13.82 -5.56 8.79
CA LEU A 10 13.35 -5.30 10.15
C LEU A 10 12.75 -6.58 10.73
N ARG A 11 13.11 -6.88 11.99
CA ARG A 11 12.79 -8.12 12.69
C ARG A 11 12.56 -7.84 14.17
N GLN A 12 11.96 -8.80 14.88
CA GLN A 12 11.87 -8.81 16.35
C GLN A 12 11.27 -7.53 16.96
N GLY A 13 10.15 -7.05 16.42
CA GLY A 13 9.49 -5.85 16.92
C GLY A 13 10.21 -4.54 16.57
N ALA A 14 11.18 -4.57 15.65
CA ALA A 14 11.87 -3.36 15.22
C ALA A 14 10.92 -2.35 14.57
N THR A 15 11.02 -1.11 15.02
CA THR A 15 10.31 0.05 14.50
C THR A 15 11.28 0.92 13.70
N LEU A 16 10.85 1.41 12.53
CA LEU A 16 11.59 2.36 11.72
C LEU A 16 10.68 3.54 11.40
N HIS A 17 11.20 4.75 11.48
CA HIS A 17 10.43 5.96 11.19
C HIS A 17 11.11 6.78 10.10
N VAL A 18 10.37 7.11 9.04
CA VAL A 18 10.86 7.85 7.87
C VAL A 18 9.88 8.97 7.54
N PHE A 19 10.28 10.21 7.80
CA PHE A 19 9.43 11.40 7.71
C PHE A 19 10.08 12.52 6.87
N PRO A 20 10.35 12.32 5.57
CA PRO A 20 10.91 13.37 4.76
C PRO A 20 9.86 14.45 4.46
N THR A 21 10.29 15.71 4.42
CA THR A 21 9.43 16.87 4.19
C THR A 21 9.87 17.67 2.96
N GLY A 22 8.92 18.34 2.31
CA GLY A 22 9.18 19.26 1.20
C GLY A 22 8.95 18.66 -0.20
N LEU A 23 9.79 19.03 -1.16
CA LEU A 23 9.70 18.58 -2.55
C LEU A 23 10.55 17.33 -2.77
N LEU A 24 9.90 16.17 -2.73
CA LEU A 24 10.54 14.89 -3.00
C LEU A 24 10.08 14.36 -4.35
N MET A 25 11.02 14.00 -5.22
CA MET A 25 10.64 13.39 -6.48
C MET A 25 10.21 11.95 -6.24
N GLU A 26 11.03 11.14 -5.56
CA GLU A 26 10.74 9.72 -5.41
C GLU A 26 11.14 9.22 -4.02
N LEU A 27 10.25 8.45 -3.42
CA LEU A 27 10.50 7.68 -2.21
C LEU A 27 10.36 6.20 -2.55
N LEU A 28 11.46 5.47 -2.43
CA LEU A 28 11.60 4.10 -2.92
C LEU A 28 11.94 3.17 -1.76
N LEU A 29 11.09 2.20 -1.47
CA LEU A 29 11.38 1.06 -0.60
C LEU A 29 11.50 -0.18 -1.49
N ARG A 30 12.71 -0.75 -1.57
CA ARG A 30 12.99 -1.88 -2.45
C ARG A 30 13.64 -3.03 -1.71
N ASN A 31 13.21 -4.25 -2.01
CA ASN A 31 13.76 -5.49 -1.45
C ASN A 31 13.68 -5.57 0.08
N CYS A 32 12.69 -4.94 0.69
CA CYS A 32 12.59 -4.92 2.15
C CYS A 32 11.92 -6.20 2.68
N SER A 33 12.41 -6.73 3.79
CA SER A 33 11.82 -7.88 4.49
C SER A 33 11.45 -7.51 5.91
N LEU A 34 10.16 -7.46 6.20
CA LEU A 34 9.61 -7.16 7.53
C LEU A 34 9.04 -8.44 8.14
N ARG A 35 9.50 -8.79 9.34
CA ARG A 35 9.13 -10.05 10.01
C ARG A 35 8.99 -9.84 11.52
N GLN A 36 8.29 -10.77 12.18
CA GLN A 36 8.23 -10.87 13.64
C GLN A 36 7.82 -9.53 14.28
N ALA A 37 6.59 -9.08 13.99
CA ALA A 37 6.02 -7.84 14.54
C ALA A 37 6.78 -6.53 14.20
N ALA A 38 7.58 -6.49 13.13
CA ALA A 38 8.23 -5.25 12.67
C ALA A 38 7.21 -4.22 12.16
N THR A 39 7.44 -2.94 12.50
CA THR A 39 6.46 -1.84 12.40
C THR A 39 7.07 -0.56 11.79
N PRO A 40 7.49 -0.54 10.52
CA PRO A 40 7.98 0.69 9.92
C PRO A 40 6.84 1.67 9.60
N HIS A 41 7.11 2.95 9.82
CA HIS A 41 6.25 4.07 9.49
C HIS A 41 6.96 4.97 8.48
N VAL A 42 6.35 5.18 7.32
CA VAL A 42 6.86 6.04 6.25
C VAL A 42 5.79 7.07 5.92
N CYS A 43 5.99 8.31 6.37
CA CYS A 43 4.99 9.38 6.22
C CYS A 43 5.66 10.63 5.62
N PRO A 44 5.88 10.67 4.29
CA PRO A 44 6.42 11.85 3.64
C PRO A 44 5.36 12.97 3.59
N THR A 45 5.77 14.21 3.75
CA THR A 45 4.87 15.38 3.72
C THR A 45 5.33 16.40 2.67
N GLY A 46 4.43 16.81 1.77
CA GLY A 46 4.68 17.85 0.77
C GLY A 46 4.28 17.43 -0.65
N LEU A 47 5.14 17.74 -1.63
CA LEU A 47 4.95 17.30 -3.02
C LEU A 47 5.81 16.06 -3.26
N LEU A 48 5.16 14.92 -3.50
CA LEU A 48 5.81 13.65 -3.82
C LEU A 48 5.38 13.19 -5.21
N ARG A 49 6.31 13.07 -6.15
CA ARG A 49 5.94 12.53 -7.47
C ARG A 49 5.61 11.04 -7.36
N GLN A 50 6.44 10.26 -6.69
CA GLN A 50 6.24 8.82 -6.61
C GLN A 50 6.62 8.23 -5.25
N LEU A 51 5.72 7.41 -4.70
CA LEU A 51 5.99 6.50 -3.60
C LEU A 51 5.96 5.06 -4.15
N LEU A 52 7.09 4.37 -4.14
CA LEU A 52 7.21 3.00 -4.65
C LEU A 52 7.62 2.03 -3.53
N LEU A 53 6.81 1.00 -3.32
CA LEU A 53 7.21 -0.22 -2.62
C LEU A 53 7.37 -1.34 -3.63
N ARG A 54 8.57 -1.92 -3.70
CA ARG A 54 8.89 -2.96 -4.67
C ARG A 54 9.59 -4.14 -4.03
N ASP A 55 9.22 -5.35 -4.42
CA ASP A 55 9.90 -6.59 -4.03
C ASP A 55 9.92 -6.78 -2.50
N CYS A 56 8.89 -6.29 -1.79
CA CYS A 56 8.84 -6.34 -0.33
C CYS A 56 8.11 -7.58 0.19
N SER A 57 8.61 -8.19 1.27
CA SER A 57 7.96 -9.32 1.94
C SER A 57 7.61 -9.00 3.40
N LEU A 58 6.33 -9.15 3.73
CA LEU A 58 5.75 -8.90 5.05
C LEU A 58 5.25 -10.22 5.63
N ARG A 59 5.74 -10.60 6.81
CA ARG A 59 5.40 -11.89 7.44
C ARG A 59 5.31 -11.81 8.95
N GLN A 60 4.64 -12.78 9.56
CA GLN A 60 4.63 -12.99 11.01
C GLN A 60 4.23 -11.72 11.77
N ALA A 61 3.00 -11.27 11.53
CA ALA A 61 2.41 -10.08 12.16
C ALA A 61 3.20 -8.76 11.94
N ALA A 62 3.99 -8.64 10.87
CA ALA A 62 4.57 -7.34 10.49
C ALA A 62 3.46 -6.35 10.10
N THR A 63 3.60 -5.09 10.53
CA THR A 63 2.59 -4.02 10.37
C THR A 63 3.22 -2.71 9.86
N PRO A 64 3.69 -2.65 8.59
CA PRO A 64 4.08 -1.38 7.98
C PRO A 64 2.93 -0.39 7.82
N HIS A 65 3.25 0.90 7.98
CA HIS A 65 2.37 2.03 7.76
C HIS A 65 2.98 3.00 6.74
N LEU A 66 2.21 3.35 5.71
CA LEU A 66 2.56 4.34 4.69
C LEU A 66 1.51 5.45 4.69
N CYS A 67 1.85 6.64 5.15
CA CYS A 67 0.88 7.74 5.28
C CYS A 67 1.41 9.02 4.62
N PRO A 68 1.57 9.06 3.28
CA PRO A 68 2.01 10.27 2.60
C PRO A 68 0.94 11.36 2.68
N THR A 69 1.35 12.61 2.93
CA THR A 69 0.44 13.75 3.05
C THR A 69 0.81 14.86 2.05
N GLY A 70 -0.15 15.34 1.28
CA GLY A 70 0.01 16.44 0.32
C GLY A 70 -0.37 16.05 -1.11
N LEU A 71 0.43 16.43 -2.11
CA LEU A 71 0.23 15.99 -3.49
C LEU A 71 1.10 14.78 -3.78
N LEU A 72 0.48 13.65 -4.06
CA LEU A 72 1.13 12.43 -4.48
C LEU A 72 0.69 12.09 -5.90
N MET A 73 1.60 12.12 -6.89
CA MET A 73 1.19 11.73 -8.23
C MET A 73 0.93 10.22 -8.29
N GLN A 74 1.86 9.41 -7.80
CA GLN A 74 1.76 7.95 -7.90
C GLN A 74 2.13 7.25 -6.60
N LEU A 75 1.27 6.34 -6.15
CA LEU A 75 1.56 5.36 -5.12
C LEU A 75 1.55 3.97 -5.74
N LEU A 76 2.67 3.26 -5.70
CA LEU A 76 2.83 1.98 -6.36
C LEU A 76 3.32 0.91 -5.40
N LEU A 77 2.58 -0.20 -5.28
CA LEU A 77 3.00 -1.43 -4.61
C LEU A 77 3.18 -2.48 -5.68
N ARG A 78 4.40 -3.00 -5.84
CA ARG A 78 4.71 -3.97 -6.87
C ARG A 78 5.49 -5.15 -6.31
N ASP A 79 5.10 -6.35 -6.75
CA ASP A 79 5.79 -7.60 -6.42
C ASP A 79 5.88 -7.83 -4.89
N CYS A 80 4.88 -7.36 -4.14
CA CYS A 80 4.84 -7.46 -2.69
C CYS A 80 4.15 -8.76 -2.24
N SER A 81 4.64 -9.38 -1.16
CA SER A 81 3.97 -10.53 -0.55
C SER A 81 3.69 -10.34 0.94
N LEU A 82 2.41 -10.47 1.33
CA LEU A 82 1.96 -10.45 2.72
C LEU A 82 1.49 -11.85 3.12
N ARG A 83 1.99 -12.35 4.25
CA ARG A 83 1.68 -13.69 4.76
C ARG A 83 1.63 -13.74 6.28
N GLN A 84 0.99 -14.77 6.83
CA GLN A 84 1.05 -15.10 8.26
C GLN A 84 0.61 -13.94 9.16
N GLY A 85 -0.62 -13.45 8.95
CA GLY A 85 -1.19 -12.36 9.74
C GLY A 85 -0.52 -11.00 9.55
N ALA A 86 0.28 -10.82 8.49
CA ALA A 86 0.87 -9.53 8.18
C ALA A 86 -0.20 -8.54 7.71
N THR A 87 -0.11 -7.31 8.20
CA THR A 87 -1.04 -6.22 7.93
C THR A 87 -0.26 -5.10 7.25
N LEU A 88 -0.80 -4.47 6.22
CA LEU A 88 -0.18 -3.29 5.60
C LEU A 88 -1.17 -2.15 5.62
N HIS A 89 -0.76 -1.00 6.13
CA HIS A 89 -1.58 0.18 6.19
C HIS A 89 -1.08 1.23 5.19
N VAL A 90 -1.96 1.68 4.28
CA VAL A 90 -1.66 2.69 3.26
C VAL A 90 -2.73 3.77 3.30
N PHE A 91 -2.37 4.94 3.82
CA PHE A 91 -3.29 6.04 4.11
C PHE A 91 -2.79 7.36 3.51
N PRO A 92 -2.77 7.49 2.17
CA PRO A 92 -2.40 8.75 1.53
C PRO A 92 -3.49 9.80 1.80
N THR A 93 -3.10 11.01 2.15
CA THR A 93 -4.00 12.13 2.42
C THR A 93 -3.69 13.28 1.46
N GLY A 94 -4.71 13.76 0.74
CA GLY A 94 -4.61 14.89 -0.20
C GLY A 94 -5.02 14.52 -1.62
N LEU A 95 -4.24 14.93 -2.62
CA LEU A 95 -4.48 14.57 -4.01
C LEU A 95 -3.57 13.41 -4.40
N LEU A 96 -4.18 12.30 -4.82
CA LEU A 96 -3.52 11.13 -5.35
C LEU A 96 -3.95 10.95 -6.82
N THR A 97 -3.03 10.99 -7.77
CA THR A 97 -3.44 10.74 -9.16
C THR A 97 -3.66 9.25 -9.37
N GLU A 98 -2.69 8.42 -9.01
CA GLU A 98 -2.78 6.98 -9.23
C GLU A 98 -2.35 6.17 -8.01
N LEU A 99 -3.16 5.18 -7.67
CA LEU A 99 -2.85 4.13 -6.72
C LEU A 99 -2.81 2.79 -7.46
N LEU A 100 -1.66 2.14 -7.46
CA LEU A 100 -1.43 0.92 -8.23
C LEU A 100 -0.88 -0.20 -7.38
N LEU A 101 -1.60 -1.31 -7.33
CA LEU A 101 -1.16 -2.56 -6.71
C LEU A 101 -0.98 -3.60 -7.81
N ARG A 102 0.25 -4.09 -7.99
CA ARG A 102 0.58 -5.05 -9.05
C ARG A 102 1.36 -6.24 -8.54
N ASN A 103 1.00 -7.43 -9.03
CA ASN A 103 1.68 -8.69 -8.71
C ASN A 103 1.76 -8.96 -7.20
N CYS A 104 0.76 -8.51 -6.43
CA CYS A 104 0.77 -8.68 -4.99
C CYS A 104 0.18 -10.04 -4.61
N SER A 105 0.80 -10.75 -3.66
CA SER A 105 0.27 -12.00 -3.12
C SER A 105 -0.04 -11.90 -1.62
N LEU A 106 -1.31 -12.14 -1.29
CA LEU A 106 -1.86 -12.05 0.06
C LEU A 106 -2.31 -13.45 0.49
N ARG A 107 -1.75 -13.97 1.60
CA ARG A 107 -2.02 -15.33 2.07
C ARG A 107 -2.10 -15.42 3.60
N GLN A 108 -2.76 -16.43 4.13
CA GLN A 108 -2.71 -16.80 5.56
C GLN A 108 -3.08 -15.62 6.47
N ALA A 109 -4.35 -15.19 6.39
CA ALA A 109 -4.88 -14.08 7.18
C ALA A 109 -4.17 -12.73 6.97
N ALA A 110 -3.57 -12.50 5.80
CA ALA A 110 -2.98 -11.21 5.46
C ALA A 110 -4.05 -10.15 5.19
N THR A 111 -3.83 -8.94 5.71
CA THR A 111 -4.83 -7.85 5.76
C THR A 111 -4.22 -6.51 5.33
N PRO A 112 -4.11 -6.22 4.03
CA PRO A 112 -3.79 -4.86 3.59
C PRO A 112 -5.02 -3.96 3.73
N HIS A 113 -4.84 -2.80 4.35
CA HIS A 113 -5.79 -1.71 4.45
C HIS A 113 -5.28 -0.53 3.62
N VAL A 114 -6.03 -0.15 2.60
CA VAL A 114 -5.70 0.97 1.72
C VAL A 114 -6.83 1.98 1.79
N CYS A 115 -6.64 3.06 2.54
CA CYS A 115 -7.68 4.07 2.74
C CYS A 115 -7.18 5.46 2.34
N PRO A 116 -7.19 5.79 1.04
CA PRO A 116 -6.87 7.13 0.59
C PRO A 116 -7.96 8.13 1.01
N THR A 117 -7.54 9.28 1.55
CA THR A 117 -8.42 10.38 1.91
C THR A 117 -8.18 11.57 0.98
N GLY A 118 -9.22 12.08 0.33
CA GLY A 118 -9.14 13.18 -0.63
C GLY A 118 -9.54 12.76 -2.05
N HIS A 119 -8.79 13.19 -3.08
CA HIS A 119 -9.12 12.82 -4.46
C HIS A 119 -8.15 11.76 -4.96
N VAL A 120 -8.70 10.65 -5.44
CA VAL A 120 -7.97 9.59 -6.14
C VAL A 120 -8.48 9.57 -7.57
N MET A 121 -7.64 9.87 -8.55
CA MET A 121 -8.11 9.78 -9.94
C MET A 121 -8.28 8.30 -10.33
N GLN A 122 -7.27 7.47 -10.11
CA GLN A 122 -7.33 6.07 -10.51
C GLN A 122 -6.81 5.13 -9.42
N LEU A 123 -7.54 4.02 -9.25
CA LEU A 123 -7.13 2.87 -8.45
C LEU A 123 -7.07 1.64 -9.36
N LEU A 124 -5.87 1.07 -9.52
CA LEU A 124 -5.63 -0.14 -10.29
C LEU A 124 -5.13 -1.27 -9.39
N LEU A 125 -5.81 -2.42 -9.43
CA LEU A 125 -5.27 -3.68 -8.90
C LEU A 125 -5.07 -4.65 -10.07
N ARG A 126 -3.84 -5.13 -10.24
CA ARG A 126 -3.46 -6.00 -11.35
C ARG A 126 -2.68 -7.22 -10.88
N ASP A 127 -3.02 -8.39 -11.41
CA ASP A 127 -2.26 -9.64 -11.20
C ASP A 127 -2.14 -10.00 -9.70
N CYS A 128 -3.15 -9.64 -8.89
CA CYS A 128 -3.14 -9.87 -7.44
C CYS A 128 -3.73 -11.23 -7.09
N SER A 129 -3.10 -11.95 -6.16
CA SER A 129 -3.55 -13.28 -5.72
C SER A 129 -3.85 -13.32 -4.24
N LEU A 130 -5.08 -13.71 -3.90
CA LEU A 130 -5.63 -13.75 -2.55
C LEU A 130 -5.98 -15.19 -2.15
N ARG A 131 -5.44 -15.67 -1.02
CA ARG A 131 -5.63 -17.06 -0.57
C ARG A 131 -5.73 -17.16 0.95
N GLN A 132 -6.39 -18.21 1.45
CA GLN A 132 -6.32 -18.63 2.87
C GLN A 132 -6.71 -17.50 3.83
N ALA A 133 -7.97 -17.08 3.78
CA ALA A 133 -8.56 -16.03 4.62
C ALA A 133 -7.86 -14.65 4.52
N ALA A 134 -7.28 -14.33 3.36
CA ALA A 134 -6.72 -13.01 3.11
C ALA A 134 -7.83 -11.99 2.86
N ASN A 135 -7.81 -10.88 3.61
CA ASN A 135 -8.89 -9.90 3.67
C ASN A 135 -8.35 -8.48 3.38
N PRO A 136 -8.20 -8.11 2.09
CA PRO A 136 -7.82 -6.76 1.73
C PRO A 136 -9.03 -5.83 1.90
N HIS A 137 -8.79 -4.67 2.48
CA HIS A 137 -9.79 -3.62 2.64
C HIS A 137 -9.32 -2.37 1.91
N VAL A 138 -10.16 -1.85 1.02
CA VAL A 138 -9.96 -0.57 0.37
C VAL A 138 -11.12 0.34 0.74
N CYS A 139 -10.85 1.41 1.48
CA CYS A 139 -11.89 2.37 1.87
C CYS A 139 -11.53 3.76 1.35
N LEU A 140 -12.23 4.22 0.32
CA LEU A 140 -11.96 5.55 -0.24
C LEU A 140 -12.84 6.59 0.43
N THR A 141 -12.21 7.54 1.10
CA THR A 141 -12.86 8.68 1.74
C THR A 141 -12.61 9.93 0.90
N GLY A 142 -13.45 10.09 -0.13
CA GLY A 142 -13.42 11.23 -1.05
C GLY A 142 -13.76 10.82 -2.49
N LEU A 143 -13.17 11.48 -3.47
CA LEU A 143 -13.51 11.28 -4.88
C LEU A 143 -12.66 10.18 -5.51
N LEU A 144 -13.30 9.20 -6.17
CA LEU A 144 -12.63 8.22 -7.03
C LEU A 144 -13.14 8.36 -8.46
N MET A 145 -12.26 8.60 -9.44
CA MET A 145 -12.69 8.68 -10.85
C MET A 145 -12.66 7.32 -11.55
N GLN A 146 -11.84 6.37 -11.11
CA GLN A 146 -11.79 5.06 -11.77
C GLN A 146 -11.26 3.96 -10.85
N LEU A 147 -11.98 2.84 -10.82
CA LEU A 147 -11.53 1.59 -10.22
C LEU A 147 -11.33 0.54 -11.33
N ILE A 148 -10.15 -0.06 -11.39
CA ILE A 148 -9.82 -1.11 -12.35
C ILE A 148 -9.26 -2.32 -11.60
N LEU A 149 -9.88 -3.49 -11.84
CA LEU A 149 -9.43 -4.79 -11.33
C LEU A 149 -9.11 -5.68 -12.53
N GLN A 150 -7.87 -6.16 -12.62
CA GLN A 150 -7.43 -6.97 -13.76
C GLN A 150 -6.64 -8.20 -13.30
N ALA A 151 -7.01 -9.39 -13.79
CA ALA A 151 -6.31 -10.64 -13.51
C ALA A 151 -6.10 -10.93 -12.01
N CYS A 152 -7.06 -10.52 -11.17
CA CYS A 152 -7.05 -10.82 -9.75
C CYS A 152 -7.69 -12.19 -9.50
N SER A 153 -7.09 -13.00 -8.62
CA SER A 153 -7.59 -14.35 -8.31
C SER A 153 -7.85 -14.51 -6.81
N LEU A 154 -8.99 -15.10 -6.48
CA LEU A 154 -9.48 -15.34 -5.13
C LEU A 154 -9.57 -16.84 -4.87
N TYR A 155 -9.04 -17.30 -3.74
CA TYR A 155 -9.11 -18.70 -3.32
C TYR A 155 -9.32 -18.82 -1.82
N GLN A 156 -9.98 -19.90 -1.38
CA GLN A 156 -10.01 -20.37 0.01
C GLN A 156 -10.35 -19.25 1.03
N ALA A 157 -11.63 -18.88 1.10
CA ALA A 157 -12.20 -17.94 2.07
C ALA A 157 -11.59 -16.51 2.07
N ALA A 158 -10.97 -16.08 0.96
CA ALA A 158 -10.53 -14.70 0.83
C ALA A 158 -11.73 -13.75 0.61
N THR A 159 -11.84 -12.70 1.43
CA THR A 159 -12.93 -11.71 1.34
C THR A 159 -12.37 -10.31 1.13
N PRO A 160 -12.24 -9.85 -0.13
CA PRO A 160 -11.89 -8.47 -0.42
C PRO A 160 -13.09 -7.55 -0.18
N HIS A 161 -12.83 -6.39 0.42
CA HIS A 161 -13.83 -5.36 0.62
C HIS A 161 -13.36 -4.04 -0.03
N VAL A 162 -14.24 -3.44 -0.83
CA VAL A 162 -14.03 -2.11 -1.40
C VAL A 162 -15.23 -1.25 -1.02
N CYS A 163 -14.98 -0.22 -0.22
CA CYS A 163 -15.99 0.67 0.33
C CYS A 163 -15.68 2.11 -0.12
N PRO A 164 -16.21 2.58 -1.25
CA PRO A 164 -16.18 4.00 -1.55
C PRO A 164 -17.19 4.67 -0.60
N THR A 165 -16.67 5.40 0.40
CA THR A 165 -17.52 6.21 1.29
C THR A 165 -17.70 7.62 0.71
N GLY A 166 -16.94 7.97 -0.33
CA GLY A 166 -17.18 9.14 -1.16
C GLY A 166 -17.66 8.79 -2.57
N LEU A 167 -17.67 9.78 -3.45
CA LEU A 167 -18.27 9.70 -4.78
C LEU A 167 -17.37 8.93 -5.76
N LEU A 168 -17.89 7.83 -6.30
CA LEU A 168 -17.32 7.15 -7.46
C LEU A 168 -17.91 7.77 -8.72
N MET A 169 -17.09 8.51 -9.47
CA MET A 169 -17.48 8.99 -10.80
C MET A 169 -17.15 7.88 -11.79
N GLN A 170 -18.15 7.34 -12.49
CA GLN A 170 -17.92 6.42 -13.60
C GLN A 170 -17.96 7.22 -14.91
N PRO A 171 -16.96 7.11 -15.81
CA PRO A 171 -17.01 7.70 -17.14
C PRO A 171 -18.05 7.03 -18.03
#